data_AF-A0AAV2IIK4-F1
#
_entry.id   AF-A0AAV2IIK4-F1
#
_cell.length_a   1.000
_cell.length_b   1.000
_cell.length_c   1.000
_cell.angle_alpha   90.00
_cell.angle_beta   90.00
_cell.angle_gamma   90.00
#
_symmetry.space_group_name_H-M   'P 1'
#
loop_
_entity.id
_entity.type
_entity.pdbx_description
1 polymer ?
#
loop_
_entity_poly.entity_id
_entity_poly.type
_entity_poly.pdbx_seq_one_letter_code
_entity_poly.pdbx_strand_id
1 'polypeptide(L)'
;MDITRVGHLAAATASTQVVRIVHISDTHLGHNALTPPRPISGNISIRRSNSNDTPNQIVDEKGIDAFERRSNSFLESSDDTFHKGGVFLSNLRRSYSSIYEIPCGDILVHSGDFDWSKISGGLFRSDNFEEIVQLMNDFFDRFPHKIKLFVAGNHEMSLDGKKIQTVQERLISATYLYNSSFIYEGIHFYGAPYSPFRLMTNARGFICNSRKIAAHWRDIPSKTDVLITHTPPHGILDLATDWSTRKIPTLIHAIHRVVPSSTCETCGMEHPGRSHWGCPHLREEVLIRIKPHLHLFGHVHEANGSLSKKGITFSNSAYASFKRPHVFDYFTAS
;
A
#
# COMPACT_ATOMS: atom_id res chain seq x y z
N MET A 1 -14.51 16.58 62.77
CA MET A 1 -14.25 17.52 61.65
C MET A 1 -12.74 17.66 61.54
N ASP A 2 -12.07 17.52 60.43
CA ASP A 2 -12.21 16.65 59.25
C ASP A 2 -10.75 16.53 58.75
N ILE A 3 -10.38 15.34 58.27
CA ILE A 3 -8.99 14.96 58.01
C ILE A 3 -8.68 15.38 56.58
N THR A 4 -7.85 16.41 56.37
CA THR A 4 -7.43 16.84 55.03
C THR A 4 -6.43 15.85 54.43
N ARG A 5 -6.97 14.83 53.76
CA ARG A 5 -6.25 13.98 52.80
C ARG A 5 -5.89 14.83 51.59
N VAL A 6 -4.62 15.21 51.46
CA VAL A 6 -4.07 15.75 50.22
C VAL A 6 -3.92 14.58 49.26
N GLY A 7 -4.91 14.40 48.38
CA GLY A 7 -4.83 13.44 47.29
C GLY A 7 -3.76 13.88 46.29
N HIS A 8 -2.67 13.12 46.18
CA HIS A 8 -1.85 13.13 44.99
C HIS A 8 -2.71 12.66 43.81
N LEU A 9 -3.10 13.59 42.93
CA LEU A 9 -3.54 13.25 41.59
C LEU A 9 -2.34 12.62 40.88
N ALA A 10 -2.34 11.29 40.79
CA ALA A 10 -1.48 10.58 39.86
C ALA A 10 -1.82 11.11 38.45
N ALA A 11 -0.87 11.81 37.83
CA ALA A 11 -0.95 12.10 36.41
C ALA A 11 -1.08 10.76 35.68
N ALA A 12 -2.24 10.50 35.09
CA ALA A 12 -2.43 9.34 34.24
C ALA A 12 -1.44 9.47 33.08
N THR A 13 -0.39 8.65 33.10
CA THR A 13 0.51 8.50 31.97
C THR A 13 -0.32 7.92 30.83
N ALA A 14 -0.64 8.74 29.84
CA ALA A 14 -1.31 8.30 28.61
C ALA A 14 -0.50 7.15 28.01
N SER A 15 -1.07 5.96 28.00
CA SER A 15 -0.42 4.77 27.48
C SER A 15 -0.52 4.83 25.96
N THR A 16 0.57 5.12 25.27
CA THR A 16 0.60 5.04 23.81
C THR A 16 0.40 3.59 23.38
N GLN A 17 -0.70 3.32 22.68
CA GLN A 17 -0.96 2.01 22.10
C GLN A 17 -0.38 1.96 20.68
N VAL A 18 0.18 0.81 20.33
CA VAL A 18 0.75 0.58 19.00
C VAL A 18 -0.12 -0.43 18.27
N VAL A 19 -0.61 -0.05 17.10
CA VAL A 19 -1.33 -0.93 16.17
C VAL A 19 -0.40 -1.25 15.01
N ARG A 20 -0.06 -2.53 14.83
CA ARG A 20 0.78 -2.97 13.72
C ARG A 20 -0.06 -3.26 12.49
N ILE A 21 0.17 -2.50 11.42
CA ILE A 21 -0.49 -2.63 10.12
C ILE A 21 0.46 -3.30 9.13
N VAL A 22 0.07 -4.43 8.59
CA VAL A 22 0.77 -5.15 7.52
C VAL A 22 0.06 -4.87 6.20
N HIS A 23 0.78 -4.40 5.19
CA HIS A 23 0.22 -3.99 3.92
C HIS A 23 0.79 -4.79 2.75
N ILE A 24 -0.12 -5.32 1.93
CA ILE A 24 0.15 -6.07 0.70
C ILE A 24 -0.80 -5.62 -0.42
N SER A 25 -0.47 -5.97 -1.66
CA SER A 25 -1.29 -5.73 -2.85
C SER A 25 -0.85 -6.64 -3.99
N ASP A 26 -1.67 -6.77 -5.02
CA ASP A 26 -1.34 -7.42 -6.30
C ASP A 26 -0.87 -8.88 -6.12
N THR A 27 -1.56 -9.65 -5.27
CA THR A 27 -1.10 -10.98 -4.88
C THR A 27 -1.29 -12.03 -5.98
N HIS A 28 -0.48 -13.09 -5.94
CA HIS A 28 -0.54 -14.23 -6.85
C HIS A 28 -0.71 -15.54 -6.07
N LEU A 29 -1.71 -16.37 -6.41
CA LEU A 29 -1.96 -17.65 -5.75
C LEU A 29 -1.16 -18.84 -6.35
N GLY A 30 -0.28 -18.62 -7.34
CA GLY A 30 0.58 -19.65 -7.94
C GLY A 30 1.65 -20.23 -6.99
N HIS A 31 2.59 -21.04 -7.50
CA HIS A 31 3.64 -21.76 -6.72
C HIS A 31 4.49 -20.90 -5.74
N ASN A 32 4.38 -19.58 -5.81
CA ASN A 32 5.03 -18.58 -4.95
C ASN A 32 4.01 -17.86 -4.02
N ALA A 33 2.92 -18.53 -3.64
CA ALA A 33 1.87 -17.94 -2.82
C ALA A 33 2.41 -17.47 -1.46
N LEU A 34 1.93 -16.30 -1.02
CA LEU A 34 2.26 -15.75 0.29
C LEU A 34 1.86 -16.73 1.40
N THR A 35 2.80 -17.02 2.30
CA THR A 35 2.59 -17.94 3.41
C THR A 35 2.38 -17.18 4.72
N PRO A 36 1.52 -17.69 5.62
CA PRO A 36 1.38 -17.11 6.95
C PRO A 36 2.69 -17.23 7.73
N PRO A 37 2.85 -16.41 8.80
CA PRO A 37 4.05 -16.44 9.60
C PRO A 37 4.20 -17.81 10.25
N ARG A 38 5.41 -18.38 10.24
CA ARG A 38 5.68 -19.64 10.95
C ARG A 38 5.59 -19.40 12.47
N PRO A 39 4.99 -20.32 13.25
CA PRO A 39 5.12 -20.29 14.70
C PRO A 39 6.61 -20.30 15.07
N ILE A 40 7.06 -19.29 15.82
CA ILE A 40 8.45 -19.23 16.27
C ILE A 40 8.62 -20.22 17.43
N SER A 41 9.20 -21.38 17.16
CA SER A 41 9.78 -22.22 18.21
C SER A 41 11.20 -21.74 18.50
N GLY A 42 11.36 -20.86 19.49
CA GLY A 42 12.68 -20.40 19.93
C GLY A 42 12.63 -19.26 20.94
N ASN A 43 13.25 -19.46 22.10
CA ASN A 43 13.38 -18.45 23.15
C ASN A 43 14.17 -17.23 22.63
N ILE A 44 13.55 -16.05 22.67
CA ILE A 44 14.18 -14.78 22.32
C ILE A 44 15.08 -14.34 23.48
N SER A 45 16.39 -14.32 23.28
CA SER A 45 17.31 -13.58 24.14
C SER A 45 17.49 -12.17 23.58
N ILE A 46 17.08 -11.17 24.36
CA ILE A 46 17.29 -9.76 24.03
C ILE A 46 18.76 -9.45 24.37
N ARG A 47 19.66 -9.44 23.38
CA ARG A 47 20.99 -8.84 23.55
C ARG A 47 20.88 -7.33 23.34
N ARG A 48 21.16 -6.56 24.39
CA ARG A 48 21.44 -5.12 24.30
C ARG A 48 22.76 -4.96 23.52
N SER A 49 22.74 -4.25 22.40
CA SER A 49 23.97 -3.91 21.67
C SER A 49 24.71 -2.80 22.42
N ASN A 50 25.91 -3.11 22.92
CA ASN A 50 26.89 -2.08 23.27
C ASN A 50 27.55 -1.58 21.99
N SER A 51 27.63 -0.26 21.83
CA SER A 51 28.37 0.42 20.79
C SER A 51 29.85 0.04 20.87
N ASN A 52 30.37 -0.80 19.95
CA ASN A 52 31.79 -0.82 19.53
C ASN A 52 32.17 -1.86 18.45
N ASP A 53 31.25 -2.36 17.61
CA ASP A 53 31.65 -3.25 16.51
C ASP A 53 31.75 -2.49 15.18
N THR A 54 32.99 -2.32 14.73
CA THR A 54 33.38 -1.78 13.42
C THR A 54 32.91 -2.69 12.27
N PRO A 55 32.53 -2.15 11.09
CA PRO A 55 32.03 -2.96 9.99
C PRO A 55 33.20 -3.59 9.21
N ASN A 56 33.34 -4.91 9.32
CA ASN A 56 34.21 -5.66 8.41
C ASN A 56 33.56 -5.78 7.03
N GLN A 57 34.30 -5.32 6.04
CA GLN A 57 34.09 -5.52 4.61
C GLN A 57 34.14 -7.01 4.25
N ILE A 58 33.17 -7.48 3.48
CA ILE A 58 33.38 -8.58 2.52
C ILE A 58 32.80 -8.13 1.17
N VAL A 59 33.68 -8.21 0.18
CA VAL A 59 33.61 -7.84 -1.24
C VAL A 59 32.81 -8.91 -2.01
N ASP A 60 31.84 -8.52 -2.84
CA ASP A 60 31.88 -8.40 -4.32
C ASP A 60 31.41 -9.67 -5.05
N GLU A 61 30.22 -9.58 -5.66
CA GLU A 61 29.95 -10.20 -6.97
C GLU A 61 29.01 -9.29 -7.78
N LYS A 62 29.67 -8.56 -8.67
CA LYS A 62 29.23 -7.65 -9.72
C LYS A 62 27.95 -8.07 -10.46
N GLY A 63 27.04 -7.11 -10.66
CA GLY A 63 26.18 -7.14 -11.84
C GLY A 63 24.80 -6.48 -11.81
N ILE A 64 24.53 -5.40 -11.07
CA ILE A 64 23.38 -4.51 -11.39
C ILE A 64 23.81 -3.06 -11.19
N ASP A 65 23.80 -2.32 -12.30
CA ASP A 65 24.44 -1.03 -12.46
C ASP A 65 23.50 0.17 -12.18
N ALA A 66 24.10 1.19 -11.58
CA ALA A 66 23.80 2.63 -11.61
C ALA A 66 22.44 3.26 -11.19
N PHE A 67 21.31 2.57 -10.97
CA PHE A 67 20.06 3.29 -10.57
C PHE A 67 19.85 3.45 -9.05
N GLU A 68 20.35 2.52 -8.23
CA GLU A 68 20.05 2.48 -6.78
C GLU A 68 20.89 3.46 -5.92
N ARG A 69 21.94 4.05 -6.46
CA ARG A 69 22.82 4.94 -5.68
C ARG A 69 22.34 6.39 -5.57
N ARG A 70 21.30 6.81 -6.32
CA ARG A 70 20.80 8.20 -6.28
C ARG A 70 19.56 8.44 -5.41
N SER A 71 18.86 7.40 -4.96
CA SER A 71 17.66 7.54 -4.13
C SER A 71 17.93 7.65 -2.62
N ASN A 72 19.18 7.49 -2.16
CA ASN A 72 19.54 7.47 -0.73
C ASN A 72 20.36 8.68 -0.24
N SER A 73 20.40 9.80 -0.97
CA SER A 73 21.24 10.95 -0.59
C SER A 73 20.49 12.24 -0.25
N PHE A 74 19.21 12.18 0.12
CA PHE A 74 18.54 13.33 0.73
C PHE A 74 17.45 12.86 1.70
N LEU A 75 17.71 13.07 2.99
CA LEU A 75 16.80 13.43 4.10
C LEU A 75 17.36 12.90 5.44
N GLU A 76 18.49 13.45 5.87
CA GLU A 76 18.71 13.70 7.29
C GLU A 76 18.33 15.17 7.52
N SER A 77 17.15 15.39 8.08
CA SER A 77 16.87 16.56 8.89
C SER A 77 15.84 16.15 9.94
N SER A 78 16.36 15.83 11.11
CA SER A 78 15.62 15.58 12.33
C SER A 78 14.95 16.87 12.81
N ASP A 79 13.62 16.90 12.74
CA ASP A 79 12.79 17.67 13.67
C ASP A 79 11.80 16.67 14.30
N ASP A 80 12.27 16.02 15.37
CA ASP A 80 11.46 15.14 16.21
C ASP A 80 10.51 15.98 17.08
N THR A 81 9.40 16.42 16.47
CA THR A 81 8.21 16.79 17.24
C THR A 81 7.18 15.67 17.14
N PHE A 82 7.00 14.94 18.25
CA PHE A 82 5.95 13.93 18.40
C PHE A 82 4.57 14.58 18.21
N HIS A 83 4.03 14.48 16.99
CA HIS A 83 2.63 14.78 16.73
C HIS A 83 1.77 13.56 17.11
N LYS A 84 0.61 13.82 17.73
CA LYS A 84 -0.39 12.77 18.04
C LYS A 84 -0.74 12.01 16.75
N GLY A 85 -0.55 10.69 16.71
CA GLY A 85 -0.88 9.84 15.55
C GLY A 85 0.30 9.47 14.63
N GLY A 86 1.54 9.51 15.11
CA GLY A 86 2.72 9.18 14.30
C GLY A 86 2.70 7.76 13.71
N VAL A 87 3.19 7.62 12.47
CA VAL A 87 3.41 6.35 11.79
C VAL A 87 4.91 6.17 11.59
N PHE A 88 5.46 5.08 12.11
CA PHE A 88 6.83 4.69 11.82
C PHE A 88 6.83 3.49 10.88
N LEU A 89 7.60 3.61 9.79
CA LEU A 89 7.92 2.47 8.96
C LEU A 89 8.88 1.56 9.72
N SER A 90 8.37 0.47 10.28
CA SER A 90 9.21 -0.58 10.83
C SER A 90 9.65 -1.49 9.69
N ASN A 91 10.78 -1.14 9.05
CA ASN A 91 11.50 -2.07 8.19
C ASN A 91 12.05 -3.19 9.07
N LEU A 92 11.20 -4.17 9.39
CA LEU A 92 11.59 -5.39 10.06
C LEU A 92 12.56 -6.14 9.15
N ARG A 93 13.87 -5.85 9.29
CA ARG A 93 14.95 -6.79 8.98
C ARG A 93 14.96 -7.96 9.98
N ARG A 94 13.79 -8.37 10.47
CA ARG A 94 13.66 -9.68 11.11
C ARG A 94 13.87 -10.68 9.99
N SER A 95 14.74 -11.66 10.24
CA SER A 95 15.10 -12.71 9.28
C SER A 95 13.90 -13.61 9.01
N TYR A 96 12.90 -13.11 8.29
CA TYR A 96 11.91 -13.93 7.61
C TYR A 96 12.67 -14.69 6.54
N SER A 97 12.64 -16.02 6.62
CA SER A 97 13.49 -16.92 5.82
C SER A 97 13.09 -16.94 4.34
N SER A 98 12.01 -16.25 3.96
CA SER A 98 11.57 -16.13 2.57
C SER A 98 10.97 -14.74 2.28
N ILE A 99 11.10 -14.31 1.03
CA ILE A 99 10.48 -13.10 0.48
C ILE A 99 8.93 -13.17 0.43
N TYR A 100 8.35 -14.32 0.80
CA TYR A 100 6.92 -14.66 0.66
C TYR A 100 6.16 -14.76 2.00
N GLU A 101 6.79 -14.47 3.12
CA GLU A 101 6.16 -14.62 4.44
C GLU A 101 5.46 -13.32 4.87
N ILE A 102 4.17 -13.41 5.21
CA ILE A 102 3.43 -12.30 5.81
C ILE A 102 3.76 -12.25 7.31
N PRO A 103 4.32 -11.14 7.83
CA PRO A 103 4.61 -11.01 9.24
C PRO A 103 3.33 -10.93 10.07
N CYS A 104 3.39 -11.28 11.36
CA CYS A 104 2.27 -11.02 12.28
C CYS A 104 2.05 -9.51 12.45
N GLY A 105 0.77 -9.12 12.52
CA GLY A 105 0.33 -7.78 12.89
C GLY A 105 -1.09 -7.78 13.43
N ASP A 106 -1.56 -6.63 13.89
CA ASP A 106 -2.94 -6.47 14.34
C ASP A 106 -3.90 -6.40 13.15
N ILE A 107 -3.50 -5.70 12.08
CA ILE A 107 -4.30 -5.47 10.89
C ILE A 107 -3.52 -5.93 9.65
N LEU A 108 -4.14 -6.77 8.82
CA LEU A 108 -3.69 -7.03 7.45
C LEU A 108 -4.51 -6.17 6.49
N VAL A 109 -3.85 -5.40 5.64
CA VAL A 109 -4.47 -4.59 4.58
C VAL A 109 -4.04 -5.12 3.22
N HIS A 110 -5.00 -5.41 2.35
CA HIS A 110 -4.77 -5.74 0.96
C HIS A 110 -5.41 -4.70 0.05
N SER A 111 -4.61 -3.96 -0.72
CA SER A 111 -5.05 -2.79 -1.52
C SER A 111 -5.33 -3.10 -3.00
N GLY A 112 -5.96 -4.24 -3.25
CA GLY A 112 -6.49 -4.61 -4.57
C GLY A 112 -5.61 -5.52 -5.42
N ASP A 113 -6.18 -5.94 -6.53
CA ASP A 113 -5.65 -6.91 -7.49
C ASP A 113 -5.31 -8.25 -6.81
N PHE A 114 -6.34 -8.84 -6.20
CA PHE A 114 -6.27 -10.18 -5.64
C PHE A 114 -6.23 -11.23 -6.78
N ASP A 115 -5.15 -12.00 -6.82
CA ASP A 115 -4.89 -13.09 -7.76
C ASP A 115 -4.90 -12.72 -9.26
N TRP A 116 -4.06 -11.76 -9.65
CA TRP A 116 -3.82 -11.41 -11.06
C TRP A 116 -3.33 -12.59 -11.92
N SER A 117 -2.74 -13.65 -11.33
CA SER A 117 -2.24 -14.83 -12.07
C SER A 117 -3.35 -15.68 -12.71
N LYS A 118 -4.55 -15.70 -12.14
CA LYS A 118 -5.73 -16.33 -12.78
C LYS A 118 -6.46 -15.38 -13.74
N ILE A 119 -6.07 -14.11 -13.77
CA ILE A 119 -6.75 -13.03 -14.50
C ILE A 119 -5.93 -12.57 -15.73
N SER A 120 -4.67 -13.00 -15.87
CA SER A 120 -3.75 -12.52 -16.91
C SER A 120 -3.20 -13.54 -17.94
N GLY A 121 -3.56 -14.83 -17.95
CA GLY A 121 -3.02 -15.68 -19.03
C GLY A 121 -3.28 -17.18 -19.12
N GLY A 122 -4.39 -17.74 -18.62
CA GLY A 122 -4.66 -19.18 -18.72
C GLY A 122 -6.06 -19.56 -19.19
N LEU A 123 -6.23 -20.81 -19.64
CA LEU A 123 -7.49 -21.47 -20.07
C LEU A 123 -8.59 -21.54 -18.97
N PHE A 124 -8.26 -21.12 -17.75
CA PHE A 124 -9.07 -21.24 -16.52
C PHE A 124 -9.41 -19.87 -15.91
N ARG A 125 -9.68 -18.85 -16.76
CA ARG A 125 -10.18 -17.56 -16.29
C ARG A 125 -11.57 -17.75 -15.67
N SER A 126 -11.70 -17.46 -14.39
CA SER A 126 -12.99 -17.36 -13.74
C SER A 126 -13.21 -15.93 -13.26
N ASP A 127 -14.16 -15.25 -13.88
CA ASP A 127 -14.74 -14.01 -13.34
C ASP A 127 -15.99 -14.34 -12.50
N ASN A 128 -16.12 -15.61 -12.04
CA ASN A 128 -17.24 -16.03 -11.22
C ASN A 128 -17.10 -15.43 -9.81
N PHE A 129 -18.10 -14.66 -9.43
CA PHE A 129 -18.14 -13.99 -8.13
C PHE A 129 -17.96 -14.93 -6.93
N GLU A 130 -18.67 -16.07 -6.92
CA GLU A 130 -18.63 -17.00 -5.78
C GLU A 130 -17.27 -17.70 -5.67
N GLU A 131 -16.68 -18.10 -6.81
CA GLU A 131 -15.35 -18.71 -6.83
C GLU A 131 -14.28 -17.72 -6.35
N ILE A 132 -14.29 -16.48 -6.86
CA ILE A 132 -13.32 -15.45 -6.47
C ILE A 132 -13.44 -15.13 -4.99
N VAL A 133 -14.65 -14.95 -4.47
CA VAL A 133 -14.84 -14.66 -3.05
C VAL A 133 -14.43 -15.85 -2.17
N GLN A 134 -14.67 -17.09 -2.61
CA GLN A 134 -14.18 -18.26 -1.89
C GLN A 134 -12.64 -18.30 -1.82
N LEU A 135 -11.96 -18.03 -2.93
CA LEU A 135 -10.49 -17.93 -2.96
C LEU A 135 -9.97 -16.83 -2.03
N MET A 136 -10.67 -15.70 -1.96
CA MET A 136 -10.34 -14.62 -1.03
C MET A 136 -10.52 -15.06 0.42
N ASN A 137 -11.62 -15.74 0.75
CA ASN A 137 -11.83 -16.28 2.09
C ASN A 137 -10.70 -17.25 2.48
N ASP A 138 -10.44 -18.24 1.62
CA ASP A 138 -9.37 -19.22 1.82
C ASP A 138 -8.01 -18.54 2.00
N PHE A 139 -7.74 -17.45 1.26
CA PHE A 139 -6.52 -16.68 1.40
C PHE A 139 -6.44 -15.97 2.76
N PHE A 140 -7.46 -15.20 3.13
CA PHE A 140 -7.45 -14.38 4.34
C PHE A 140 -7.52 -15.20 5.64
N ASP A 141 -8.14 -16.37 5.61
CA ASP A 141 -8.22 -17.29 6.74
C ASP A 141 -6.87 -17.89 7.15
N ARG A 142 -5.90 -17.94 6.23
CA ARG A 142 -4.54 -18.40 6.56
C ARG A 142 -3.81 -17.47 7.52
N PHE A 143 -4.21 -16.20 7.60
CA PHE A 143 -3.47 -15.19 8.35
C PHE A 143 -4.08 -14.92 9.73
N PRO A 144 -3.27 -14.88 10.81
CA PRO A 144 -3.76 -14.75 12.19
C PRO A 144 -4.07 -13.31 12.62
N HIS A 145 -4.09 -12.35 11.67
CA HIS A 145 -4.33 -10.95 11.98
C HIS A 145 -5.74 -10.77 12.53
N LYS A 146 -5.89 -9.90 13.54
CA LYS A 146 -7.18 -9.66 14.20
C LYS A 146 -8.19 -9.08 13.22
N ILE A 147 -7.75 -8.12 12.43
CA ILE A 147 -8.53 -7.46 11.39
C ILE A 147 -7.87 -7.70 10.04
N LYS A 148 -8.69 -7.97 9.01
CA LYS A 148 -8.27 -8.04 7.61
C LYS A 148 -9.12 -7.07 6.81
N LEU A 149 -8.50 -6.08 6.19
CA LEU A 149 -9.16 -5.07 5.35
C LEU A 149 -8.80 -5.32 3.89
N PHE A 150 -9.80 -5.29 3.02
CA PHE A 150 -9.63 -5.47 1.59
C PHE A 150 -10.27 -4.31 0.82
N VAL A 151 -9.52 -3.76 -0.14
CA VAL A 151 -10.03 -2.88 -1.19
C VAL A 151 -9.81 -3.59 -2.51
N ALA A 152 -10.79 -3.54 -3.42
CA ALA A 152 -10.65 -4.10 -4.76
C ALA A 152 -9.77 -3.23 -5.66
N GLY A 153 -9.20 -3.83 -6.70
CA GLY A 153 -8.47 -3.19 -7.79
C GLY A 153 -9.13 -3.44 -9.15
N ASN A 154 -8.41 -3.11 -10.21
CA ASN A 154 -8.96 -3.22 -11.57
C ASN A 154 -9.12 -4.65 -12.08
N HIS A 155 -8.56 -5.63 -11.37
CA HIS A 155 -8.69 -7.04 -11.69
C HIS A 155 -9.87 -7.74 -11.03
N GLU A 156 -10.45 -7.19 -9.97
CA GLU A 156 -11.67 -7.70 -9.33
C GLU A 156 -12.94 -7.34 -10.11
N MET A 157 -12.97 -7.64 -11.40
CA MET A 157 -14.10 -7.38 -12.31
C MET A 157 -15.40 -8.03 -11.83
N SER A 158 -15.30 -9.18 -11.16
CA SER A 158 -16.45 -9.90 -10.61
C SER A 158 -17.10 -9.21 -9.40
N LEU A 159 -16.42 -8.26 -8.75
CA LEU A 159 -16.96 -7.46 -7.65
C LEU A 159 -17.56 -6.13 -8.15
N ASP A 160 -17.14 -5.64 -9.32
CA ASP A 160 -17.60 -4.36 -9.86
C ASP A 160 -19.11 -4.40 -10.19
N GLY A 161 -19.80 -3.30 -9.92
CA GLY A 161 -21.25 -3.17 -10.05
C GLY A 161 -22.07 -3.84 -8.94
N LYS A 162 -21.45 -4.64 -8.05
CA LYS A 162 -22.16 -5.23 -6.90
C LYS A 162 -22.30 -4.23 -5.75
N LYS A 163 -23.37 -4.40 -4.98
CA LYS A 163 -23.54 -3.68 -3.72
C LYS A 163 -22.54 -4.21 -2.69
N ILE A 164 -22.04 -3.32 -1.82
CA ILE A 164 -21.09 -3.68 -0.77
C ILE A 164 -21.60 -4.82 0.11
N GLN A 165 -22.90 -4.84 0.44
CA GLN A 165 -23.53 -5.89 1.26
C GLN A 165 -23.43 -7.26 0.59
N THR A 166 -23.71 -7.33 -0.72
CA THR A 166 -23.63 -8.58 -1.49
C THR A 166 -22.23 -9.18 -1.44
N VAL A 167 -21.18 -8.34 -1.54
CA VAL A 167 -19.80 -8.81 -1.45
C VAL A 167 -19.46 -9.20 -0.01
N GLN A 168 -19.76 -8.35 0.96
CA GLN A 168 -19.40 -8.56 2.37
C GLN A 168 -20.09 -9.78 3.00
N GLU A 169 -21.32 -10.10 2.59
CA GLU A 169 -22.03 -11.31 3.05
C GLU A 169 -21.38 -12.62 2.58
N ARG A 170 -20.54 -12.57 1.54
CA ARG A 170 -19.80 -13.74 1.04
C ARG A 170 -18.33 -13.70 1.44
N LEU A 171 -17.71 -12.52 1.45
CA LEU A 171 -16.35 -12.30 1.91
C LEU A 171 -16.35 -12.16 3.43
N ILE A 172 -16.45 -13.26 4.15
CA ILE A 172 -16.56 -13.28 5.62
C ILE A 172 -15.20 -13.17 6.32
N SER A 173 -14.11 -13.50 5.62
CA SER A 173 -12.76 -13.58 6.20
C SER A 173 -12.05 -12.23 6.24
N ALA A 174 -12.60 -11.21 5.59
CA ALA A 174 -12.08 -9.85 5.56
C ALA A 174 -13.22 -8.82 5.48
N THR A 175 -12.98 -7.63 6.00
CA THR A 175 -13.86 -6.48 5.81
C THR A 175 -13.56 -5.84 4.45
N TYR A 176 -14.54 -5.84 3.56
CA TYR A 176 -14.47 -5.18 2.27
C TYR A 176 -14.77 -3.69 2.42
N LEU A 177 -13.81 -2.86 2.04
CA LEU A 177 -13.97 -1.41 2.00
C LEU A 177 -14.26 -0.96 0.57
N TYR A 178 -15.49 -0.50 0.36
CA TYR A 178 -15.96 0.03 -0.91
C TYR A 178 -16.66 1.37 -0.70
N ASN A 179 -15.89 2.45 -0.81
CA ASN A 179 -16.28 3.81 -0.44
C ASN A 179 -16.82 3.88 0.99
N SER A 180 -16.18 3.15 1.89
CA SER A 180 -16.64 2.98 3.26
C SER A 180 -15.49 3.17 4.25
N SER A 181 -15.86 3.55 5.46
CA SER A 181 -14.94 3.73 6.57
C SER A 181 -14.91 2.51 7.48
N PHE A 182 -13.79 2.31 8.17
CA PHE A 182 -13.64 1.35 9.24
C PHE A 182 -12.86 2.00 10.39
N ILE A 183 -13.24 1.73 11.63
CA ILE A 183 -12.60 2.34 12.80
C ILE A 183 -12.11 1.22 13.72
N TYR A 184 -10.84 1.30 14.11
CA TYR A 184 -10.23 0.37 15.07
C TYR A 184 -9.28 1.13 15.99
N GLU A 185 -9.48 1.02 17.31
CA GLU A 185 -8.65 1.69 18.33
C GLU A 185 -8.50 3.20 18.07
N GLY A 186 -9.58 3.84 17.58
CA GLY A 186 -9.61 5.27 17.25
C GLY A 186 -8.94 5.65 15.91
N ILE A 187 -8.40 4.69 15.16
CA ILE A 187 -7.80 4.91 13.84
C ILE A 187 -8.91 4.86 12.78
N HIS A 188 -9.04 5.91 11.98
CA HIS A 188 -10.02 5.99 10.90
C HIS A 188 -9.42 5.51 9.57
N PHE A 189 -9.88 4.35 9.10
CA PHE A 189 -9.57 3.80 7.79
C PHE A 189 -10.65 4.21 6.78
N TYR A 190 -10.25 4.49 5.54
CA TYR A 190 -11.18 4.63 4.42
C TYR A 190 -10.65 3.87 3.20
N GLY A 191 -11.53 3.13 2.52
CA GLY A 191 -11.14 2.32 1.35
C GLY A 191 -11.96 2.61 0.10
N ALA A 192 -11.29 2.75 -1.05
CA ALA A 192 -11.96 2.95 -2.34
C ALA A 192 -11.17 2.34 -3.53
N PRO A 193 -11.84 1.61 -4.45
CA PRO A 193 -11.17 0.72 -5.40
C PRO A 193 -10.81 1.33 -6.77
N TYR A 194 -11.10 2.62 -6.98
CA TYR A 194 -11.14 3.16 -8.33
C TYR A 194 -9.77 3.35 -8.98
N SER A 195 -9.74 3.14 -10.29
CA SER A 195 -8.56 3.36 -11.13
C SER A 195 -8.88 4.15 -12.40
N PRO A 196 -7.95 4.99 -12.90
CA PRO A 196 -8.15 5.69 -14.16
C PRO A 196 -8.12 4.71 -15.32
N PHE A 197 -8.84 5.02 -16.39
CA PHE A 197 -8.75 4.26 -17.62
C PHE A 197 -7.33 4.29 -18.21
N ARG A 198 -6.80 3.12 -18.58
CA ARG A 198 -5.57 2.99 -19.36
C ARG A 198 -5.83 2.24 -20.66
N LEU A 199 -5.22 2.74 -21.73
CA LEU A 199 -5.19 2.04 -23.00
C LEU A 199 -4.28 0.81 -22.87
N MET A 200 -4.59 -0.27 -23.58
CA MET A 200 -3.78 -1.50 -23.61
C MET A 200 -3.79 -2.38 -22.34
N THR A 201 -4.83 -2.28 -21.49
CA THR A 201 -5.10 -3.28 -20.44
C THR A 201 -6.46 -3.97 -20.62
N ASN A 202 -6.51 -5.24 -20.24
CA ASN A 202 -7.75 -6.03 -20.16
C ASN A 202 -8.44 -5.92 -18.79
N ALA A 203 -7.81 -5.23 -17.83
CA ALA A 203 -8.43 -4.91 -16.54
C ALA A 203 -9.58 -3.92 -16.73
N ARG A 204 -10.75 -4.21 -16.15
CA ARG A 204 -11.95 -3.37 -16.32
C ARG A 204 -12.71 -3.07 -15.03
N GLY A 205 -12.36 -3.70 -13.91
CA GLY A 205 -13.03 -3.47 -12.63
C GLY A 205 -12.76 -2.04 -12.14
N PHE A 206 -13.79 -1.38 -11.64
CA PHE A 206 -13.70 -0.08 -10.96
C PHE A 206 -13.00 1.02 -11.77
N ILE A 207 -12.97 0.88 -13.10
CA ILE A 207 -12.38 1.88 -13.99
C ILE A 207 -13.31 3.07 -14.13
N CYS A 208 -12.79 4.26 -13.86
CA CYS A 208 -13.53 5.50 -13.95
C CYS A 208 -12.90 6.47 -14.94
N ASN A 209 -13.74 7.25 -15.62
CA ASN A 209 -13.28 8.43 -16.32
C ASN A 209 -12.87 9.53 -15.30
N SER A 210 -12.14 10.53 -15.78
CA SER A 210 -11.59 11.62 -14.97
C SER A 210 -12.64 12.34 -14.10
N ARG A 211 -13.86 12.56 -14.62
CA ARG A 211 -14.93 13.23 -13.86
C ARG A 211 -15.47 12.35 -12.73
N LYS A 212 -15.77 11.09 -13.02
CA LYS A 212 -16.35 10.15 -12.06
C LYS A 212 -15.35 9.83 -10.95
N ILE A 213 -14.08 9.62 -11.30
CA ILE A 213 -13.04 9.30 -10.31
C ILE A 213 -12.81 10.49 -9.35
N ALA A 214 -12.82 11.73 -9.87
CA ALA A 214 -12.72 12.94 -9.06
C ALA A 214 -13.90 13.11 -8.10
N ALA A 215 -15.11 12.72 -8.49
CA ALA A 215 -16.26 12.73 -7.59
C ALA A 215 -16.07 11.78 -6.42
N HIS A 216 -15.64 10.54 -6.69
CA HIS A 216 -15.36 9.57 -5.63
C HIS A 216 -14.27 10.02 -4.66
N TRP A 217 -13.21 10.67 -5.15
CA TRP A 217 -12.15 11.18 -4.26
C TRP A 217 -12.60 12.36 -3.39
N ARG A 218 -13.53 13.19 -3.88
CA ARG A 218 -14.14 14.26 -3.07
C ARG A 218 -15.01 13.71 -1.94
N ASP A 219 -15.63 12.55 -2.15
CA ASP A 219 -16.50 11.91 -1.14
C ASP A 219 -15.72 11.28 0.03
N ILE A 220 -14.38 11.15 -0.07
CA ILE A 220 -13.56 10.66 1.03
C ILE A 220 -13.66 11.62 2.24
N PRO A 221 -14.00 11.13 3.44
CA PRO A 221 -14.07 11.96 4.64
C PRO A 221 -12.72 12.62 4.97
N SER A 222 -12.75 13.90 5.35
CA SER A 222 -11.53 14.62 5.75
C SER A 222 -10.88 14.00 6.99
N LYS A 223 -11.64 13.36 7.88
CA LYS A 223 -11.10 12.55 8.98
C LYS A 223 -10.82 11.13 8.49
N THR A 224 -9.67 10.97 7.83
CA THR A 224 -9.13 9.67 7.41
C THR A 224 -7.66 9.61 7.84
N ASP A 225 -7.34 8.70 8.75
CA ASP A 225 -5.97 8.52 9.25
C ASP A 225 -5.17 7.58 8.34
N VAL A 226 -5.82 6.53 7.86
CA VAL A 226 -5.27 5.55 6.92
C VAL A 226 -6.16 5.45 5.69
N LEU A 227 -5.66 5.94 4.56
CA LEU A 227 -6.34 5.83 3.27
C LEU A 227 -5.87 4.57 2.55
N ILE A 228 -6.80 3.80 2.00
CA ILE A 228 -6.52 2.59 1.22
C ILE A 228 -7.14 2.77 -0.17
N THR A 229 -6.33 2.82 -1.20
CA THR A 229 -6.79 2.87 -2.60
C THR A 229 -6.03 1.85 -3.42
N HIS A 230 -6.59 1.36 -4.52
CA HIS A 230 -5.78 0.55 -5.42
C HIS A 230 -4.80 1.41 -6.22
N THR A 231 -5.30 2.50 -6.82
CA THR A 231 -4.49 3.44 -7.60
C THR A 231 -3.62 4.34 -6.72
N PRO A 232 -2.34 4.58 -7.08
CA PRO A 232 -1.51 5.57 -6.41
C PRO A 232 -1.91 7.02 -6.72
N PRO A 233 -1.61 7.99 -5.85
CA PRO A 233 -1.61 9.40 -6.22
C PRO A 233 -0.61 9.69 -7.34
N HIS A 234 -0.98 10.57 -8.27
CA HIS A 234 -0.06 11.00 -9.35
C HIS A 234 1.25 11.58 -8.77
N GLY A 235 2.40 11.10 -9.26
CA GLY A 235 3.72 11.58 -8.87
C GLY A 235 4.21 11.00 -7.54
N ILE A 236 3.56 9.96 -7.01
CA ILE A 236 3.89 9.31 -5.74
C ILE A 236 3.94 7.80 -5.97
N LEU A 237 5.14 7.22 -6.01
CA LEU A 237 5.36 5.78 -6.19
C LEU A 237 4.54 5.19 -7.35
N ASP A 238 4.47 5.91 -8.47
CA ASP A 238 3.58 5.59 -9.59
C ASP A 238 4.27 5.63 -10.96
N LEU A 239 5.60 5.71 -11.00
CA LEU A 239 6.31 5.65 -12.28
C LEU A 239 6.25 4.23 -12.84
N ALA A 240 5.73 4.10 -14.05
CA ALA A 240 5.70 2.84 -14.76
C ALA A 240 6.05 2.96 -16.24
N THR A 241 6.34 1.83 -16.88
CA THR A 241 6.56 1.71 -18.31
C THR A 241 5.44 2.40 -19.09
N ASP A 242 5.80 3.26 -20.03
CA ASP A 242 4.84 3.89 -20.93
C ASP A 242 4.66 3.03 -22.19
N TRP A 243 3.61 2.21 -22.20
CA TRP A 243 3.29 1.35 -23.34
C TRP A 243 2.91 2.13 -24.61
N SER A 244 2.49 3.39 -24.50
CA SER A 244 2.21 4.23 -25.68
C SER A 244 3.48 4.53 -26.49
N THR A 245 4.65 4.49 -25.84
CA THR A 245 5.96 4.70 -26.48
C THR A 245 6.55 3.43 -27.10
N ARG A 246 6.00 2.25 -26.77
CA ARG A 246 6.46 0.94 -27.26
C ARG A 246 5.65 0.45 -28.47
N LYS A 247 5.78 1.16 -29.59
CA LYS A 247 5.53 0.75 -30.99
C LYS A 247 4.21 0.03 -31.35
N ILE A 248 3.26 0.79 -31.91
CA ILE A 248 2.75 0.58 -33.29
C ILE A 248 2.74 1.98 -33.94
N PRO A 249 3.34 2.18 -35.13
CA PRO A 249 3.20 3.43 -35.87
C PRO A 249 1.76 3.53 -36.38
N THR A 250 0.85 4.03 -35.56
CA THR A 250 -0.45 4.51 -36.03
C THR A 250 -0.28 5.92 -36.61
N LEU A 251 -1.17 6.33 -37.52
CA LEU A 251 -1.14 7.66 -38.16
C LEU A 251 -1.05 8.82 -37.14
N ILE A 252 -1.51 8.59 -35.90
CA ILE A 252 -1.42 9.52 -34.77
C ILE A 252 0.03 9.78 -34.33
N HIS A 253 0.93 8.79 -34.43
CA HIS A 253 2.36 8.94 -34.11
C HIS A 253 3.10 9.86 -35.11
N ALA A 254 2.59 10.02 -36.34
CA ALA A 254 3.16 10.93 -37.32
C ALA A 254 2.77 12.40 -37.07
N ILE A 255 1.62 12.64 -36.43
CA ILE A 255 1.09 14.00 -36.18
C ILE A 255 1.60 14.54 -34.82
N HIS A 256 1.90 13.67 -33.86
CA HIS A 256 2.42 14.05 -32.54
C HIS A 256 3.91 13.75 -32.35
N ARG A 257 4.77 14.00 -33.35
CA ARG A 257 6.21 14.22 -33.10
C ARG A 257 6.43 15.54 -32.35
N VAL A 258 5.80 15.66 -31.19
CA VAL A 258 6.27 16.52 -30.12
C VAL A 258 7.45 15.75 -29.54
N VAL A 259 8.66 16.27 -29.76
CA VAL A 259 9.81 15.89 -28.95
C VAL A 259 9.36 16.10 -27.51
N PRO A 260 9.20 15.07 -26.67
CA PRO A 260 8.78 15.31 -25.31
C PRO A 260 9.86 16.17 -24.66
N SER A 261 9.44 17.24 -23.98
CA SER A 261 10.27 17.90 -22.97
C SER A 261 11.09 16.83 -22.24
N SER A 262 12.42 16.98 -22.20
CA SER A 262 13.28 15.96 -21.60
C SER A 262 12.96 15.73 -20.12
N THR A 263 12.36 16.75 -19.48
CA THR A 263 11.88 16.74 -18.10
C THR A 263 10.36 16.54 -18.00
N CYS A 264 9.93 15.68 -17.07
CA CYS A 264 8.54 15.46 -16.71
C CYS A 264 7.93 16.66 -15.98
N GLU A 265 6.74 17.11 -16.40
CA GLU A 265 6.03 18.22 -15.75
C GLU A 265 5.60 17.92 -14.30
N THR A 266 5.39 16.64 -13.96
CA THR A 266 4.92 16.23 -12.62
C THR A 266 6.03 16.25 -11.58
N CYS A 267 7.23 15.78 -11.94
CA CYS A 267 8.33 15.58 -10.99
C CYS A 267 9.61 16.33 -11.35
N GLY A 268 9.69 16.97 -12.52
CA GLY A 268 10.88 17.67 -13.01
C GLY A 268 12.02 16.75 -13.46
N MET A 269 11.83 15.42 -13.41
CA MET A 269 12.88 14.43 -13.72
C MET A 269 12.72 13.89 -15.13
N GLU A 270 13.82 13.43 -15.73
CA GLU A 270 13.80 12.69 -16.99
C GLU A 270 13.51 11.21 -16.72
N HIS A 271 12.51 10.65 -17.40
CA HIS A 271 12.18 9.22 -17.31
C HIS A 271 11.79 8.65 -18.69
N PRO A 272 12.77 8.42 -19.59
CA PRO A 272 12.52 8.01 -20.97
C PRO A 272 11.76 6.67 -21.02
N GLY A 273 10.66 6.64 -21.78
CA GLY A 273 9.82 5.44 -21.95
C GLY A 273 9.01 5.04 -20.70
N ARG A 274 8.93 5.94 -19.70
CA ARG A 274 8.09 5.78 -18.51
C ARG A 274 7.16 6.97 -18.37
N SER A 275 6.03 6.75 -17.73
CA SER A 275 5.07 7.80 -17.38
C SER A 275 4.47 7.53 -16.01
N HIS A 276 3.87 8.56 -15.44
CA HIS A 276 3.19 8.43 -14.16
C HIS A 276 1.84 7.75 -14.32
N TRP A 277 1.61 6.72 -13.52
CA TRP A 277 0.42 5.90 -13.58
C TRP A 277 -0.68 6.30 -12.58
N GLY A 278 -0.38 7.18 -11.64
CA GLY A 278 -1.31 7.59 -10.60
C GLY A 278 -2.38 8.58 -11.04
N CYS A 279 -3.32 8.86 -10.12
CA CYS A 279 -4.44 9.76 -10.37
C CYS A 279 -4.14 11.20 -9.90
N PRO A 280 -4.23 12.22 -10.78
CA PRO A 280 -4.02 13.62 -10.41
C PRO A 280 -5.02 14.13 -9.37
N HIS A 281 -6.30 13.76 -9.52
CA HIS A 281 -7.36 14.15 -8.58
C HIS A 281 -7.12 13.55 -7.20
N LEU A 282 -6.69 12.29 -7.11
CA LEU A 282 -6.35 11.66 -5.83
C LEU A 282 -5.17 12.37 -5.14
N ARG A 283 -4.15 12.76 -5.92
CA ARG A 283 -3.00 13.53 -5.42
C ARG A 283 -3.43 14.84 -4.78
N GLU A 284 -4.35 15.56 -5.42
CA GLU A 284 -4.87 16.82 -4.90
C GLU A 284 -5.57 16.61 -3.55
N GLU A 285 -6.51 15.67 -3.50
CA GLU A 285 -7.25 15.32 -2.29
C GLU A 285 -6.33 14.92 -1.14
N VAL A 286 -5.36 14.04 -1.41
CA VAL A 286 -4.45 13.50 -0.39
C VAL A 286 -3.46 14.56 0.11
N LEU A 287 -2.86 15.35 -0.78
CA LEU A 287 -1.82 16.31 -0.37
C LEU A 287 -2.39 17.63 0.19
N ILE A 288 -3.65 17.96 -0.09
CA ILE A 288 -4.25 19.25 0.28
C ILE A 288 -5.33 19.10 1.34
N ARG A 289 -6.29 18.18 1.17
CA ARG A 289 -7.48 18.11 2.02
C ARG A 289 -7.41 17.01 3.07
N ILE A 290 -7.22 15.77 2.65
CA ILE A 290 -7.34 14.58 3.52
C ILE A 290 -6.12 14.45 4.41
N LYS A 291 -4.91 14.53 3.83
CA LYS A 291 -3.62 14.40 4.53
C LYS A 291 -3.59 13.24 5.54
N PRO A 292 -3.87 12.00 5.10
CA PRO A 292 -3.83 10.85 5.99
C PRO A 292 -2.41 10.65 6.53
N HIS A 293 -2.24 10.09 7.73
CA HIS A 293 -0.91 9.73 8.20
C HIS A 293 -0.28 8.61 7.35
N LEU A 294 -1.12 7.72 6.82
CA LEU A 294 -0.71 6.60 5.98
C LEU A 294 -1.63 6.46 4.76
N HIS A 295 -1.05 6.32 3.57
CA HIS A 295 -1.76 6.00 2.33
C HIS A 295 -1.21 4.71 1.72
N LEU A 296 -2.04 3.68 1.73
CA LEU A 296 -1.74 2.31 1.30
C LEU A 296 -2.35 2.03 -0.08
N PHE A 297 -1.51 1.64 -1.04
CA PHE A 297 -1.94 1.33 -2.40
C PHE A 297 -1.02 0.33 -3.13
N GLY A 298 -1.38 -0.03 -4.35
CA GLY A 298 -0.65 -0.97 -5.20
C GLY A 298 -0.61 -0.51 -6.65
N HIS A 299 -1.03 -1.39 -7.56
CA HIS A 299 -1.21 -1.16 -9.00
C HIS A 299 0.08 -1.00 -9.83
N VAL A 300 1.05 -0.23 -9.34
CA VAL A 300 2.26 0.12 -10.10
C VAL A 300 3.47 -0.68 -9.61
N HIS A 301 3.64 -1.88 -10.16
CA HIS A 301 4.61 -2.90 -9.70
C HIS A 301 6.05 -2.38 -9.71
N GLU A 302 6.40 -1.60 -10.72
CA GLU A 302 7.74 -1.04 -10.94
C GLU A 302 8.11 0.07 -9.94
N ALA A 303 7.13 0.55 -9.17
CA ALA A 303 7.29 1.59 -8.17
C ALA A 303 6.95 1.11 -6.75
N ASN A 304 6.94 -0.20 -6.51
CA ASN A 304 6.82 -0.76 -5.17
C ASN A 304 7.87 -0.16 -4.22
N GLY A 305 7.41 0.32 -3.07
CA GLY A 305 8.23 0.92 -2.03
C GLY A 305 7.39 1.76 -1.08
N SER A 306 8.07 2.52 -0.22
CA SER A 306 7.42 3.49 0.65
C SER A 306 8.19 4.81 0.61
N LEU A 307 7.48 5.92 0.82
CA LEU A 307 8.09 7.24 0.95
C LEU A 307 7.28 8.10 1.92
N SER A 308 7.96 9.02 2.60
CA SER A 308 7.30 10.05 3.40
C SER A 308 7.34 11.39 2.67
N LYS A 309 6.19 12.09 2.59
CA LYS A 309 6.11 13.40 1.95
C LYS A 309 5.00 14.22 2.60
N LYS A 310 5.33 15.46 3.00
CA LYS A 310 4.38 16.39 3.65
C LYS A 310 3.67 15.79 4.88
N GLY A 311 4.39 15.01 5.69
CA GLY A 311 3.84 14.35 6.88
C GLY A 311 2.97 13.12 6.60
N ILE A 312 2.88 12.69 5.34
CA ILE A 312 2.12 11.50 4.92
C ILE A 312 3.11 10.40 4.57
N THR A 313 2.90 9.20 5.11
CA THR A 313 3.62 8.00 4.67
C THR A 313 2.83 7.34 3.54
N PHE A 314 3.46 7.14 2.40
CA PHE A 314 2.88 6.46 1.24
C PHE A 314 3.51 5.09 1.11
N SER A 315 2.69 4.11 0.72
CA SER A 315 3.12 2.74 0.52
C SER A 315 2.53 2.18 -0.75
N ASN A 316 3.38 1.90 -1.73
CA ASN A 316 3.04 1.05 -2.86
C ASN A 316 3.52 -0.37 -2.56
N SER A 317 2.60 -1.28 -2.22
CA SER A 317 2.92 -2.68 -1.92
C SER A 317 2.67 -3.63 -3.09
N ALA A 318 2.49 -3.10 -4.31
CA ALA A 318 2.22 -3.90 -5.49
C ALA A 318 3.30 -4.96 -5.68
N TYR A 319 2.88 -6.22 -5.71
CA TYR A 319 3.78 -7.36 -5.77
C TYR A 319 4.69 -7.27 -7.01
N ALA A 320 5.99 -7.28 -6.75
CA ALA A 320 7.03 -7.47 -7.76
C ALA A 320 7.88 -8.66 -7.30
N SER A 321 8.51 -9.37 -8.24
CA SER A 321 9.13 -10.70 -8.08
C SER A 321 10.09 -10.91 -6.89
N PHE A 322 10.45 -9.87 -6.12
CA PHE A 322 11.43 -9.94 -5.02
C PHE A 322 11.06 -9.10 -3.77
N LYS A 323 9.82 -8.62 -3.60
CA LYS A 323 9.51 -7.63 -2.54
C LYS A 323 8.53 -8.14 -1.47
N ARG A 324 8.82 -7.72 -0.23
CA ARG A 324 8.18 -8.17 1.01
C ARG A 324 6.96 -7.31 1.36
N PRO A 325 6.05 -7.80 2.21
CA PRO A 325 4.99 -6.99 2.81
C PRO A 325 5.56 -5.76 3.52
N HIS A 326 4.83 -4.64 3.47
CA HIS A 326 5.22 -3.44 4.22
C HIS A 326 4.59 -3.47 5.61
N VAL A 327 5.33 -3.08 6.64
CA VAL A 327 4.87 -3.10 8.03
C VAL A 327 5.00 -1.71 8.63
N PHE A 328 3.92 -1.26 9.28
CA PHE A 328 3.82 0.05 9.90
C PHE A 328 3.38 -0.12 11.35
N ASP A 329 4.09 0.55 12.25
CA ASP A 329 3.64 0.69 13.63
C ASP A 329 2.93 2.05 13.74
N TYR A 330 1.61 2.00 13.96
CA TYR A 330 0.75 3.17 14.10
C TYR A 330 0.52 3.46 15.58
N PHE A 331 0.90 4.65 16.03
CA PHE A 331 0.83 5.04 17.44
C PHE A 331 -0.46 5.81 17.72
N THR A 332 -1.35 5.22 18.51
CA THR A 332 -2.58 5.87 18.97
C THR A 332 -2.32 6.56 20.30
N ALA A 333 -2.87 7.76 20.46
CA ALA A 333 -2.91 8.42 21.76
C ALA A 333 -4.19 7.97 22.47
N SER A 334 -4.04 7.33 23.64
CA SER A 334 -5.15 6.99 24.55
C SER A 334 -5.85 8.23 25.07
#